data_AF-A0A2N0Z8U8-F1
#
_entry.id   AF-A0A2N0Z8U8-F1
#
_cell.length_a   1.000
_cell.length_b   1.000
_cell.length_c   1.000
_cell.angle_alpha   90.00
_cell.angle_beta   90.00
_cell.angle_gamma   90.00
#
_symmetry.space_group_name_H-M   'P 1'
#
loop_
_entity.id
_entity.type
_entity.pdbx_description
1 polymer ?
#
loop_
_entity_poly.entity_id
_entity_poly.type
_entity_poly.pdbx_seq_one_letter_code
_entity_poly.pdbx_strand_id
1 'polypeptide(L)' 'MLSNIGVPGLILILVLALIIFGPKKLPEIGRAMGETLKEFKNSTKGLANDSDDDKKKKTDLEK' A
#
# COMPACT_ATOMS: atom_id res chain seq x y z
N MET A 1 -15.25 -18.27 21.42
CA MET A 1 -16.30 -17.22 21.59
C MET A 1 -16.00 -15.94 20.78
N LEU A 2 -14.75 -15.49 20.66
CA LEU A 2 -14.38 -14.32 19.83
C LEU A 2 -14.43 -14.54 18.31
N SER A 3 -14.29 -15.78 17.82
CA SER A 3 -14.34 -16.07 16.38
C SER A 3 -15.72 -15.89 15.74
N ASN A 4 -16.78 -15.73 16.54
CA ASN A 4 -18.11 -15.35 16.05
C ASN A 4 -18.26 -13.83 15.84
N ILE A 5 -17.31 -13.02 16.34
CA ILE A 5 -17.19 -11.59 16.05
C ILE A 5 -16.38 -11.43 14.75
N GLY A 6 -16.85 -12.07 13.68
CA GLY A 6 -16.23 -11.97 12.37
C GLY A 6 -16.46 -10.61 11.73
N VAL A 7 -16.71 -10.62 10.41
CA VAL A 7 -17.08 -9.42 9.62
C VAL A 7 -18.12 -8.51 10.31
N PRO A 8 -19.18 -9.02 11.00
CA PRO A 8 -20.15 -8.15 11.67
C PRO A 8 -19.56 -7.24 12.76
N GLY A 9 -18.59 -7.74 13.54
CA GLY A 9 -17.95 -6.94 14.59
C GLY A 9 -17.05 -5.85 14.03
N LEU A 10 -16.34 -6.17 12.93
CA LEU A 10 -15.52 -5.19 12.22
C LEU A 10 -16.38 -4.06 11.66
N ILE A 11 -17.57 -4.38 11.10
CA ILE A 11 -18.53 -3.37 10.62
C ILE A 11 -18.98 -2.46 11.75
N LEU A 12 -19.28 -2.99 12.94
CA LEU A 12 -19.69 -2.18 14.10
C LEU A 12 -18.61 -1.16 14.50
N ILE A 13 -17.35 -1.62 14.57
CA ILE A 13 -16.20 -0.75 14.86
C ILE A 13 -16.04 0.31 13.76
N LEU A 14 -16.20 -0.09 12.49
CA LEU A 14 -16.10 0.81 11.35
C LEU A 14 -17.17 1.90 11.45
N VAL A 15 -18.43 1.55 11.75
CA VAL A 15 -19.53 2.52 11.94
C VAL A 15 -19.21 3.51 13.07
N LEU A 16 -18.71 3.05 14.22
CA LEU A 16 -18.29 3.95 15.30
C LEU A 16 -17.17 4.90 14.86
N ALA A 17 -16.18 4.38 14.13
CA ALA A 17 -15.13 5.21 13.55
C ALA A 17 -15.68 6.22 12.52
N LEU A 18 -16.68 5.84 11.72
CA LEU A 18 -17.35 6.75 10.77
C LEU A 18 -18.13 7.85 11.49
N ILE A 19 -18.67 7.60 12.68
CA ILE A 19 -19.37 8.64 13.45
C ILE A 19 -18.36 9.69 13.95
N ILE A 20 -17.19 9.24 14.42
CA ILE A 20 -16.14 10.13 14.96
C ILE A 20 -15.42 10.88 13.84
N PHE A 21 -14.98 10.16 12.81
CA PHE A 21 -14.15 10.71 11.73
C PHE A 21 -14.98 11.20 10.53
N GLY A 22 -16.16 10.64 10.30
CA GLY A 22 -16.99 10.92 9.12
C GLY A 22 -16.66 10.00 7.92
N PRO A 23 -17.67 9.59 7.13
CA PRO A 23 -17.49 8.69 5.98
C PRO A 23 -16.64 9.28 4.85
N LYS A 24 -16.51 10.61 4.79
CA LYS A 24 -15.71 11.30 3.77
C LYS A 24 -14.21 11.28 4.07
N LYS A 25 -13.80 11.17 5.34
CA LYS A 25 -12.37 11.23 5.72
C LYS A 25 -11.58 9.98 5.35
N LEU A 26 -12.18 8.80 5.46
CA LEU A 26 -11.53 7.53 5.07
C LEU A 26 -11.08 7.50 3.60
N PRO A 27 -11.94 7.81 2.61
CA PRO A 27 -11.52 7.84 1.21
C PRO A 27 -10.55 8.99 0.90
N GLU A 28 -10.66 10.12 1.61
CA GLU A 28 -9.72 11.24 1.48
C GLU A 28 -8.31 10.86 1.94
N ILE A 29 -8.18 10.26 3.13
CA ILE A 29 -6.91 9.74 3.65
C ILE A 29 -6.36 8.63 2.75
N GLY A 30 -7.21 7.71 2.28
CA GLY A 30 -6.81 6.65 1.36
C GLY A 30 -6.29 7.17 0.02
N ARG A 31 -6.88 8.24 -0.52
CA ARG A 31 -6.38 8.91 -1.73
C ARG A 31 -5.01 9.55 -1.50
N ALA A 32 -4.85 10.32 -0.42
CA ALA A 32 -3.58 10.95 -0.08
C ALA A 32 -2.47 9.92 0.17
N MET A 33 -2.74 8.87 0.97
CA MET A 33 -1.80 7.77 1.16
C MET A 33 -1.50 7.01 -0.13
N GLY A 34 -2.51 6.80 -0.98
CA GLY A 34 -2.37 6.10 -2.25
C GLY A 34 -1.47 6.84 -3.23
N GLU A 35 -1.57 8.16 -3.29
CA GLU A 35 -0.67 9.02 -4.07
C GLU A 35 0.77 8.91 -3.56
N THR A 36 0.98 9.04 -2.25
CA THR A 36 2.30 8.85 -1.62
C THR A 36 2.88 7.46 -1.92
N LEU A 37 2.08 6.40 -1.77
CA LEU A 37 2.54 5.04 -2.00
C LEU A 37 2.84 4.78 -3.48
N LYS A 38 2.10 5.42 -4.40
CA LYS A 38 2.35 5.36 -5.85
C LYS A 38 3.68 6.03 -6.21
N GLU A 39 3.94 7.22 -5.67
CA GLU A 39 5.21 7.93 -5.86
C GLU A 39 6.39 7.17 -5.25
N PHE A 40 6.20 6.63 -4.03
CA PHE A 40 7.19 5.80 -3.36
C PHE A 40 7.54 4.55 -4.18
N LYS A 41 6.53 3.86 -4.73
CA LYS A 41 6.72 2.70 -5.62
C LYS A 41 7.51 3.09 -6.86
N ASN A 42 7.16 4.20 -7.50
CA ASN A 42 7.81 4.65 -8.73
C ASN A 42 9.29 5.02 -8.49
N SER A 43 9.56 5.72 -7.39
CA SER A 43 10.91 6.12 -6.99
C SER A 43 11.75 4.88 -6.64
N THR A 44 11.19 3.96 -5.85
CA THR A 44 11.86 2.70 -5.49
C THR A 44 12.13 1.82 -6.72
N LYS A 45 11.22 1.79 -7.69
CA LYS A 45 11.41 1.02 -8.93
C LYS A 45 12.55 1.57 -9.80
N GLY A 46 12.73 2.89 -9.83
CA GLY A 46 13.88 3.52 -10.47
C GLY A 46 15.21 3.10 -9.83
N LEU A 47 15.27 3.13 -8.50
CA LEU A 47 16.45 2.72 -7.72
C LEU A 47 16.74 1.21 -7.82
N ALA A 48 15.70 0.38 -7.84
CA ALA A 48 15.84 -1.07 -7.96
C ALA A 48 16.32 -1.48 -9.36
N ASN A 49 15.83 -0.84 -10.42
CA ASN A 49 16.27 -1.11 -11.79
C ASN A 49 17.73 -0.71 -12.04
N ASP A 50 18.21 0.37 -11.40
CA ASP A 50 19.63 0.77 -11.49
C ASP A 50 20.57 -0.26 -10.84
N SER A 51 20.07 -1.04 -9.88
CA SER A 51 20.83 -2.14 -9.24
C SER A 51 20.77 -3.46 -10.02
N ASP A 52 19.78 -3.64 -10.91
CA ASP A 52 19.62 -4.86 -11.73
C ASP A 52 20.28 -4.74 -13.11
N ASP A 53 20.39 -3.54 -13.68
CA ASP A 53 21.11 -3.33 -14.96
C ASP A 53 22.63 -3.55 -14.85
N ASP A 54 23.22 -3.32 -13.67
CA ASP A 54 24.62 -3.67 -13.38
C ASP A 54 24.86 -5.18 -13.25
N LYS A 55 23.81 -5.97 -12.95
CA LYS A 55 23.90 -7.45 -12.93
C LYS A 55 23.65 -8.08 -14.29
N LYS A 56 22.80 -7.50 -15.14
CA LYS A 56 22.52 -8.04 -16.48
C LYS A 56 23.69 -7.84 -17.46
N LYS A 57 24.44 -6.75 -17.37
CA LYS A 57 25.57 -6.50 -18.29
C LYS A 57 26.78 -7.44 -18.11
N LYS A 58 26.94 -8.11 -16.96
CA LYS A 58 28.09 -9.00 -16.72
C LYS A 58 27.89 -10.43 -17.23
N THR A 59 26.66 -10.85 -17.52
CA THR A 59 26.38 -12.23 -17.98
C THR A 59 26.54 -12.39 -19.50
N ASP A 60 26.49 -11.30 -20.26
CA ASP A 60 26.62 -11.32 -21.73
C ASP A 60 28.05 -11.08 -22.23
N LEU A 61 29.01 -10.74 -21.35
CA LEU A 61 30.42 -10.51 -21.70
C LEU A 61 31.32 -11.74 -21.50
N GLU A 62 30.81 -12.84 -20.93
CA GLU A 62 31.55 -14.08 -20.68
C GLU A 62 31.17 -15.23 -21.63
N LYS A 63 30.41 -14.93 -22.70
CA LYS A 63 29.96 -15.94 -23.68
C LYS A 63 30.54 -15.73 -25.07
#